data_AF-A0A9D3MNB7-F1
#
_entry.id   AF-A0A9D3MNB7-F1
#
_cell.length_a   1.000
_cell.length_b   1.000
_cell.length_c   1.000
_cell.angle_alpha   90.00
_cell.angle_beta   90.00
_cell.angle_gamma   90.00
#
_symmetry.space_group_name_H-M   'P 1'
#
loop_
_entity.id
_entity.type
_entity.pdbx_description
1 polymer ?
#
loop_
_entity_poly.entity_id
_entity_poly.type
_entity_poly.pdbx_seq_one_letter_code
_entity_poly.pdbx_strand_id
1 'polypeptide(L)'
;MLLRGVSQSTALCGAALRLSPAISGGQHQLGAIVAVHNARFYASQAAEAVLEKPAVASDAAAKVASEKKPLSLESQSFAVNMFKGQISTAQVFPFPSVMNEEQTEFLGELVGPVTKFFEEVNDPAKNDVLEKVEDSTMEGLKEMGAFGLQVPADLGGLGLSNTQYARLVEIVGMHDLAVGITLGAHQSIGFKGILLFGNKEQKEKYLPKLASGETLAAFCLTEPASGSDAASIKTTAVRSPCGQYFTLNGGKIWISNGGLAEIFTVFAKTPMKDEKTGEMKDKITAFIVERSFGGVTHGPPEKKMGIKASNTAEVYLDNVRVPLDCVLGEVGGGFKVAMNILNNGRFGMAAALSGTMKGSSPRPRIMPPTGLSSGTRSTTLGRSRRRWHAWPCSTMSLSLWPTWSVGTWIAEPQNFR
;
A
#
# COMPACT_ATOMS: atom_id res chain seq x y z
N MET A 1 -7.49 -25.73 9.67
CA MET A 1 -7.87 -26.33 10.98
C MET A 1 -6.72 -27.19 11.51
N LEU A 2 -5.69 -26.58 12.09
CA LEU A 2 -4.55 -27.23 12.75
C LEU A 2 -3.85 -26.17 13.62
N LEU A 3 -3.71 -26.44 14.93
CA LEU A 3 -2.94 -25.73 15.99
C LEU A 3 -3.72 -25.60 17.32
N ARG A 4 -3.98 -26.74 17.97
CA ARG A 4 -4.10 -26.83 19.44
C ARG A 4 -3.61 -28.22 19.85
N GLY A 5 -2.56 -28.28 20.69
CA GLY A 5 -2.05 -29.58 21.17
C GLY A 5 -0.57 -29.60 21.55
N VAL A 6 -0.15 -28.78 22.52
CA VAL A 6 1.05 -29.09 23.33
C VAL A 6 0.60 -29.07 24.79
N SER A 7 0.60 -30.25 25.41
CA SER A 7 0.17 -30.44 26.79
C SER A 7 1.29 -30.06 27.75
N GLN A 8 0.97 -29.31 28.81
CA GLN A 8 1.72 -29.47 30.06
C GLN A 8 1.27 -30.77 30.73
N SER A 9 2.18 -31.42 31.44
CA SER A 9 1.95 -32.69 32.12
C SER A 9 2.40 -32.57 33.57
N THR A 10 1.44 -32.65 34.50
CA THR A 10 1.69 -33.01 35.89
C THR A 10 0.60 -33.99 36.32
N ALA A 11 1.04 -35.16 36.79
CA ALA A 11 0.15 -36.24 37.16
C ALA A 11 -0.48 -36.01 38.53
N LEU A 12 -1.71 -36.50 38.72
CA LEU A 12 -2.13 -37.17 39.96
C LEU A 12 -3.27 -38.15 39.66
N CYS A 13 -3.23 -39.29 40.34
CA CYS A 13 -4.07 -40.46 40.05
C CYS A 13 -5.37 -40.42 40.85
N GLY A 14 -6.49 -40.87 40.27
CA GLY A 14 -7.79 -40.95 40.95
C GLY A 14 -8.78 -41.81 40.16
N ALA A 15 -9.26 -42.90 40.75
CA ALA A 15 -9.94 -43.98 40.03
C ALA A 15 -11.44 -43.74 39.74
N ALA A 16 -11.86 -44.26 38.58
CA ALA A 16 -13.11 -44.98 38.30
C ALA A 16 -14.44 -44.53 38.96
N LEU A 17 -15.45 -44.23 38.12
CA LEU A 17 -16.49 -45.22 37.76
C LEU A 17 -17.41 -44.72 36.63
N ARG A 18 -17.94 -45.67 35.84
CA ARG A 18 -19.00 -45.43 34.86
C ARG A 18 -20.36 -45.50 35.55
N LEU A 19 -21.34 -44.69 35.12
CA LEU A 19 -22.67 -45.12 34.66
C LEU A 19 -23.58 -43.92 34.38
N SER A 20 -24.26 -43.95 33.24
CA SER A 20 -25.55 -43.28 33.00
C SER A 20 -26.62 -44.39 32.96
N PRO A 21 -27.92 -44.13 33.21
CA PRO A 21 -28.74 -43.51 32.15
C PRO A 21 -29.97 -42.67 32.60
N ALA A 22 -30.52 -41.94 31.61
CA ALA A 22 -31.97 -41.78 31.30
C ALA A 22 -32.97 -40.95 32.16
N ILE A 23 -33.49 -39.89 31.48
CA ILE A 23 -34.92 -39.54 31.26
C ILE A 23 -35.67 -38.59 32.23
N SER A 24 -36.43 -37.67 31.58
CA SER A 24 -37.38 -36.65 32.10
C SER A 24 -36.75 -35.49 32.90
N GLY A 25 -37.27 -34.26 32.86
CA GLY A 25 -38.40 -33.73 32.10
C GLY A 25 -38.98 -32.47 32.77
N GLY A 26 -38.78 -31.30 32.16
CA GLY A 26 -39.75 -30.19 32.22
C GLY A 26 -39.40 -28.93 33.04
N GLN A 27 -39.75 -27.79 32.43
CA GLN A 27 -40.02 -26.46 32.99
C GLN A 27 -38.88 -25.55 33.52
N HIS A 28 -38.71 -24.44 32.79
CA HIS A 28 -38.48 -23.05 33.24
C HIS A 28 -37.58 -22.76 34.47
N GLN A 29 -36.41 -22.17 34.20
CA GLN A 29 -35.93 -21.00 34.95
C GLN A 29 -35.31 -19.96 34.01
N LEU A 30 -35.49 -18.67 34.34
CA LEU A 30 -34.75 -17.57 33.70
C LEU A 30 -33.29 -17.61 34.17
N GLY A 31 -32.37 -17.99 33.29
CA GLY A 31 -30.94 -17.84 33.52
C GLY A 31 -30.43 -16.52 32.93
N ALA A 32 -30.14 -15.54 33.78
CA ALA A 32 -29.42 -14.34 33.35
C ALA A 32 -28.00 -14.71 32.92
N ILE A 33 -27.68 -14.53 31.63
CA ILE A 33 -26.32 -14.75 31.12
C ILE A 33 -25.45 -13.59 31.57
N VAL A 34 -24.77 -13.77 32.71
CA VAL A 34 -23.63 -12.94 33.10
C VAL A 34 -22.48 -13.27 32.13
N ALA A 35 -22.40 -12.51 31.05
CA ALA A 35 -21.27 -12.57 30.12
C ALA A 35 -20.01 -12.06 30.83
N VAL A 36 -19.16 -12.98 31.27
CA VAL A 36 -17.87 -12.66 31.91
C VAL A 36 -16.98 -11.93 30.92
N HIS A 37 -16.91 -10.61 31.08
CA HIS A 37 -16.05 -9.71 30.32
C HIS A 37 -14.58 -9.95 30.69
N ASN A 38 -13.90 -10.84 29.98
CA ASN A 38 -12.43 -10.88 29.94
C ASN A 38 -11.89 -9.94 28.85
N ALA A 39 -12.25 -8.67 28.96
CA ALA A 39 -11.62 -7.60 28.19
C ALA A 39 -10.20 -7.36 28.74
N ARG A 40 -9.19 -7.96 28.12
CA ARG A 40 -7.80 -7.55 28.36
C ARG A 40 -7.56 -6.21 27.67
N PHE A 41 -7.67 -5.14 28.45
CA PHE A 41 -7.19 -3.81 28.07
C PHE A 41 -5.70 -3.87 27.72
N TYR A 42 -5.37 -3.76 26.44
CA TYR A 42 -4.06 -3.34 25.96
C TYR A 42 -4.23 -2.04 25.17
N ALA A 43 -4.44 -0.96 25.92
CA ALA A 43 -4.28 0.40 25.42
C ALA A 43 -2.95 0.92 26.00
N SER A 44 -1.93 1.03 25.15
CA SER A 44 -0.60 1.52 25.56
C SER A 44 0.07 2.33 24.45
N GLN A 45 -0.30 3.63 24.39
CA GLN A 45 0.53 4.82 24.11
C GLN A 45 1.46 4.88 22.86
N ALA A 46 1.69 3.80 22.13
CA ALA A 46 2.52 3.78 20.92
C ALA A 46 1.79 4.30 19.67
N ALA A 47 0.45 4.31 19.68
CA ALA A 47 -0.38 4.78 18.56
C ALA A 47 -0.54 6.31 18.50
N GLU A 48 -0.38 7.02 19.62
CA GLU A 48 -0.60 8.48 19.68
C GLU A 48 0.56 9.30 19.07
N ALA A 49 1.77 8.73 18.99
CA ALA A 49 2.99 9.43 18.52
C ALA A 49 2.99 9.82 17.03
N VAL A 50 1.91 9.57 16.27
CA VAL A 50 1.78 9.87 14.83
C VAL A 50 0.74 10.97 14.55
N LEU A 51 0.02 11.47 15.57
CA LEU A 51 -1.11 12.39 15.39
C LEU A 51 -1.10 13.62 16.31
N GLU A 52 0.05 14.28 16.49
CA GLU A 52 0.05 15.66 17.01
C GLU A 52 0.03 16.72 15.89
N LYS A 53 -1.11 17.40 15.78
CA LYS A 53 -1.22 18.76 15.26
C LYS A 53 -1.89 19.59 16.36
N PRO A 54 -1.33 20.73 16.80
CA PRO A 54 -1.85 21.45 17.95
C PRO A 54 -3.29 21.94 17.72
N ALA A 55 -4.13 21.74 18.73
CA ALA A 55 -5.52 22.17 18.72
C ALA A 55 -5.64 23.70 18.71
N VAL A 56 -6.65 24.21 17.99
CA VAL A 56 -7.03 25.63 18.02
C VAL A 56 -8.39 25.72 18.71
N ALA A 57 -8.42 26.37 19.87
CA ALA A 57 -9.66 26.75 20.54
C ALA A 57 -10.07 28.18 20.13
N SER A 58 -11.37 28.40 19.94
CA SER A 58 -12.03 29.72 19.96
C SER A 58 -12.20 30.18 21.42
N ASP A 59 -12.46 31.44 21.81
CA ASP A 59 -12.74 32.73 21.13
C ASP A 59 -12.43 33.87 22.16
N ALA A 60 -12.47 35.19 21.93
CA ALA A 60 -12.80 36.07 20.79
C ALA A 60 -12.14 37.46 20.99
N ALA A 61 -12.02 38.26 19.91
CA ALA A 61 -11.71 39.71 19.90
C ALA A 61 -10.29 40.15 20.41
N ALA A 62 -9.60 41.18 19.90
CA ALA A 62 -9.84 42.10 18.78
C ALA A 62 -8.50 42.53 18.12
N LYS A 63 -8.60 43.28 17.01
CA LYS A 63 -7.52 43.90 16.19
C LYS A 63 -6.22 44.29 16.94
N VAL A 64 -5.06 44.01 16.31
CA VAL A 64 -3.99 45.00 15.97
C VAL A 64 -2.87 44.33 15.14
N ALA A 65 -2.24 45.13 14.26
CA ALA A 65 -0.96 44.93 13.56
C ALA A 65 -0.73 43.67 12.68
N SER A 66 -0.38 43.93 11.41
CA SER A 66 0.19 42.94 10.50
C SER A 66 1.67 42.68 10.80
N GLU A 67 1.97 41.71 11.67
CA GLU A 67 3.35 41.27 11.85
C GLU A 67 3.84 40.41 10.68
N LYS A 68 5.06 40.68 10.22
CA LYS A 68 5.70 39.92 9.15
C LYS A 68 5.98 38.50 9.65
N LYS A 69 5.37 37.51 9.00
CA LYS A 69 5.60 36.08 9.25
C LYS A 69 7.13 35.81 9.29
N PRO A 70 7.68 35.23 10.37
CA PRO A 70 9.12 35.09 10.52
C PRO A 70 9.73 34.11 9.52
N LEU A 71 11.06 34.23 9.41
CA LEU A 71 11.94 33.59 8.43
C LEU A 71 11.66 32.11 8.14
N SER A 72 11.96 31.70 6.91
CA SER A 72 11.88 30.31 6.46
C SER A 72 12.67 29.38 7.38
N LEU A 73 11.98 28.39 7.96
CA LEU A 73 12.63 27.23 8.57
C LEU A 73 13.62 26.62 7.57
N GLU A 74 14.90 26.55 7.94
CA GLU A 74 15.89 25.87 7.10
C GLU A 74 15.55 24.37 7.01
N SER A 75 15.55 23.85 5.79
CA SER A 75 15.24 22.45 5.54
C SER A 75 16.28 21.56 6.23
N GLN A 76 15.86 20.45 6.83
CA GLN A 76 16.77 19.42 7.36
C GLN A 76 17.16 18.39 6.29
N SER A 77 16.70 18.55 5.05
CA SER A 77 17.01 17.61 3.96
C SER A 77 18.44 17.82 3.46
N PHE A 78 19.25 16.76 3.54
CA PHE A 78 20.59 16.71 2.94
C PHE A 78 20.55 17.13 1.46
N ALA A 79 19.61 16.56 0.69
CA ALA A 79 19.48 16.84 -0.74
C ALA A 79 19.17 18.31 -1.04
N VAL A 80 18.23 18.94 -0.32
CA VAL A 80 17.88 20.36 -0.53
C VAL A 80 19.06 21.28 -0.24
N ASN A 81 19.82 21.00 0.82
CA ASN A 81 20.95 21.84 1.21
C ASN A 81 22.18 21.63 0.32
N MET A 82 22.37 20.42 -0.23
CA MET A 82 23.42 20.15 -1.21
C MET A 82 23.33 21.09 -2.43
N PHE A 83 22.13 21.41 -2.92
CA PHE A 83 21.92 22.40 -3.98
C PHE A 83 22.30 23.84 -3.60
N LYS A 84 22.40 24.15 -2.30
CA LYS A 84 22.88 25.44 -1.77
C LYS A 84 24.38 25.44 -1.45
N GLY A 85 25.10 24.35 -1.72
CA GLY A 85 26.47 24.15 -1.26
C GLY A 85 26.60 23.92 0.26
N GLN A 86 25.49 23.62 0.94
CA GLN A 86 25.43 23.37 2.38
C GLN A 86 25.34 21.87 2.68
N ILE A 87 26.10 21.39 3.67
CA ILE A 87 26.07 19.99 4.11
C ILE A 87 25.22 19.88 5.38
N SER A 88 23.98 19.40 5.24
CA SER A 88 23.08 19.13 6.38
C SER A 88 22.92 17.63 6.57
N THR A 89 23.60 17.07 7.58
CA THR A 89 23.72 15.62 7.80
C THR A 89 22.63 15.00 8.69
N ALA A 90 21.74 15.82 9.28
CA ALA A 90 20.82 15.39 10.34
C ALA A 90 19.88 14.23 9.96
N GLN A 91 19.58 14.06 8.67
CA GLN A 91 18.74 12.96 8.15
C GLN A 91 19.55 11.78 7.57
N VAL A 92 20.89 11.77 7.73
CA VAL A 92 21.79 10.80 7.08
C VAL A 92 22.81 10.19 8.06
N PHE A 93 23.35 10.98 9.00
CA PHE A 93 24.40 10.54 9.92
C PHE A 93 24.05 10.86 11.39
N PRO A 94 24.17 9.88 12.31
CA PRO A 94 24.41 8.45 12.06
C PRO A 94 23.27 7.81 11.25
N PHE A 95 23.50 6.63 10.68
CA PHE A 95 22.43 5.92 9.97
C PHE A 95 21.28 5.62 10.94
N PRO A 96 20.02 5.96 10.59
CA PRO A 96 18.93 5.97 11.56
C PRO A 96 18.50 4.55 11.95
N SER A 97 18.51 4.27 13.26
CA SER A 97 17.78 3.15 13.87
C SER A 97 16.52 3.72 14.51
N VAL A 98 15.35 3.29 14.03
CA VAL A 98 14.06 3.96 14.32
C VAL A 98 13.00 3.06 14.97
N MET A 99 13.31 1.77 15.16
CA MET A 99 12.40 0.82 15.79
C MET A 99 12.76 0.65 17.26
N ASN A 100 11.76 0.54 18.13
CA ASN A 100 11.96 0.11 19.52
C ASN A 100 12.08 -1.44 19.60
N GLU A 101 12.29 -1.97 20.80
CA GLU A 101 12.46 -3.41 21.02
C GLU A 101 11.20 -4.19 20.63
N GLU A 102 10.02 -3.76 21.09
CA GLU A 102 8.71 -4.37 20.77
C GLU A 102 8.44 -4.44 19.26
N GLN A 103 8.69 -3.35 18.53
CA GLN A 103 8.56 -3.29 17.06
C GLN A 103 9.56 -4.21 16.35
N THR A 104 10.72 -4.45 16.95
CA THR A 104 11.77 -5.32 16.41
C THR A 104 11.43 -6.79 16.63
N GLU A 105 10.96 -7.18 17.82
CA GLU A 105 10.47 -8.53 18.10
C GLU A 105 9.25 -8.87 17.23
N PHE A 106 8.23 -7.99 17.20
CA PHE A 106 7.03 -8.20 16.38
C PHE A 106 7.35 -8.33 14.88
N LEU A 107 8.30 -7.56 14.37
CA LEU A 107 8.78 -7.72 12.99
C LEU A 107 9.50 -9.06 12.79
N GLY A 108 10.29 -9.51 13.77
CA GLY A 108 10.94 -10.82 13.76
C GLY A 108 9.93 -11.98 13.65
N GLU A 109 8.84 -11.91 14.42
CA GLU A 109 7.73 -12.88 14.37
C GLU A 109 7.03 -12.92 13.00
N LEU A 110 6.89 -11.78 12.32
CA LEU A 110 6.27 -11.70 10.99
C LEU A 110 7.19 -12.16 9.85
N VAL A 111 8.49 -11.86 9.91
CA VAL A 111 9.45 -12.15 8.83
C VAL A 111 9.54 -13.65 8.51
N GLY A 112 9.52 -14.52 9.52
CA GLY A 112 9.59 -15.97 9.33
C GLY A 112 8.43 -16.55 8.53
N PRO A 113 7.17 -16.41 9.01
CA PRO A 113 5.96 -16.83 8.31
C PRO A 113 5.82 -16.22 6.91
N VAL A 114 6.10 -14.91 6.75
CA VAL A 114 6.04 -14.24 5.44
C VAL A 114 7.04 -14.85 4.47
N THR A 115 8.27 -15.12 4.90
CA THR A 115 9.29 -15.77 4.05
C THR A 115 8.84 -17.17 3.63
N LYS A 116 8.38 -17.99 4.60
CA LYS A 116 7.90 -19.35 4.30
C LYS A 116 6.72 -19.37 3.34
N PHE A 117 5.77 -18.44 3.48
CA PHE A 117 4.64 -18.34 2.54
C PHE A 117 5.12 -18.16 1.08
N PHE A 118 6.12 -17.32 0.86
CA PHE A 118 6.71 -17.10 -0.47
C PHE A 118 7.73 -18.19 -0.91
N GLU A 119 8.14 -19.10 -0.01
CA GLU A 119 9.00 -20.26 -0.32
C GLU A 119 8.19 -21.56 -0.54
N GLU A 120 7.06 -21.72 0.15
CA GLU A 120 6.30 -22.98 0.25
C GLU A 120 4.91 -22.93 -0.41
N VAL A 121 4.30 -21.73 -0.57
CA VAL A 121 2.91 -21.57 -1.08
C VAL A 121 2.85 -20.80 -2.40
N ASN A 122 3.58 -19.69 -2.55
CA ASN A 122 3.56 -18.90 -3.78
C ASN A 122 4.48 -19.48 -4.87
N ASP A 123 3.93 -19.80 -6.05
CA ASP A 123 4.71 -20.10 -7.26
C ASP A 123 4.71 -18.91 -8.23
N PRO A 124 5.82 -18.14 -8.33
CA PRO A 124 5.90 -16.97 -9.20
C PRO A 124 5.91 -17.33 -10.70
N ALA A 125 6.36 -18.53 -11.07
CA ALA A 125 6.36 -18.96 -12.47
C ALA A 125 4.94 -19.33 -12.91
N LYS A 126 4.17 -19.99 -12.03
CA LYS A 126 2.76 -20.31 -12.27
C LYS A 126 1.88 -19.07 -12.29
N ASN A 127 2.11 -18.11 -11.39
CA ASN A 127 1.48 -16.78 -11.42
C ASN A 127 1.71 -16.06 -12.78
N ASP A 128 2.93 -16.10 -13.33
CA ASP A 128 3.22 -15.45 -14.62
C ASP A 128 2.53 -16.16 -15.80
N VAL A 129 2.49 -17.50 -15.82
CA VAL A 129 1.82 -18.30 -16.85
C VAL A 129 0.30 -18.15 -16.82
N LEU A 130 -0.30 -18.08 -15.63
CA LEU A 130 -1.73 -17.89 -15.45
C LEU A 130 -2.19 -16.45 -15.73
N GLU A 131 -1.25 -15.49 -15.76
CA GLU A 131 -1.52 -14.04 -15.81
C GLU A 131 -2.48 -13.54 -14.70
N LYS A 132 -2.59 -14.31 -13.62
CA LYS A 132 -3.24 -13.93 -12.36
C LYS A 132 -2.48 -14.53 -11.18
N VAL A 133 -2.59 -13.91 -10.00
CA VAL A 133 -2.19 -14.55 -8.75
C VAL A 133 -3.08 -15.77 -8.51
N GLU A 134 -2.51 -16.90 -8.13
CA GLU A 134 -3.28 -18.10 -7.79
C GLU A 134 -4.27 -17.86 -6.66
N ASP A 135 -5.46 -18.48 -6.74
CA ASP A 135 -6.55 -18.23 -5.80
C ASP A 135 -6.17 -18.68 -4.37
N SER A 136 -5.42 -19.78 -4.22
CA SER A 136 -4.85 -20.23 -2.93
C SER A 136 -3.82 -19.26 -2.36
N THR A 137 -3.00 -18.65 -3.22
CA THR A 137 -2.04 -17.61 -2.82
C THR A 137 -2.78 -16.35 -2.39
N MET A 138 -3.80 -15.94 -3.15
CA MET A 138 -4.63 -14.78 -2.85
C MET A 138 -5.30 -14.90 -1.47
N GLU A 139 -5.93 -16.04 -1.17
CA GLU A 139 -6.54 -16.27 0.16
C GLU A 139 -5.50 -16.34 1.27
N GLY A 140 -4.36 -17.01 1.06
CA GLY A 140 -3.27 -17.04 2.05
C GLY A 140 -2.70 -15.64 2.36
N LEU A 141 -2.61 -14.76 1.35
CA LEU A 141 -2.22 -13.35 1.52
C LEU A 141 -3.26 -12.55 2.32
N LYS A 142 -4.55 -12.88 2.23
CA LYS A 142 -5.61 -12.29 3.07
C LYS A 142 -5.51 -12.81 4.51
N GLU A 143 -5.42 -14.13 4.70
CA GLU A 143 -5.33 -14.77 6.02
C GLU A 143 -4.13 -14.26 6.85
N MET A 144 -3.00 -13.97 6.21
CA MET A 144 -1.81 -13.42 6.86
C MET A 144 -1.83 -11.88 7.04
N GLY A 145 -2.90 -11.19 6.64
CA GLY A 145 -3.04 -9.73 6.76
C GLY A 145 -2.17 -8.92 5.79
N ALA A 146 -1.69 -9.50 4.67
CA ALA A 146 -0.78 -8.84 3.74
C ALA A 146 -1.37 -7.61 3.02
N PHE A 147 -2.70 -7.46 3.03
CA PHE A 147 -3.44 -6.33 2.47
C PHE A 147 -3.44 -5.10 3.41
N GLY A 148 -3.31 -5.31 4.72
CA GLY A 148 -3.46 -4.30 5.78
C GLY A 148 -2.19 -3.92 6.54
N LEU A 149 -0.99 -4.11 5.98
CA LEU A 149 0.27 -3.99 6.73
C LEU A 149 0.43 -2.65 7.46
N GLN A 150 0.08 -1.53 6.81
CA GLN A 150 0.20 -0.18 7.38
C GLN A 150 -1.12 0.37 7.96
N VAL A 151 -2.21 -0.41 7.98
CA VAL A 151 -3.46 0.02 8.60
C VAL A 151 -3.35 -0.13 10.12
N PRO A 152 -3.79 0.85 10.93
CA PRO A 152 -3.80 0.73 12.39
C PRO A 152 -4.52 -0.53 12.89
N ALA A 153 -4.06 -1.09 14.01
CA ALA A 153 -4.57 -2.37 14.53
C ALA A 153 -6.04 -2.28 15.01
N ASP A 154 -6.44 -1.14 15.56
CA ASP A 154 -7.82 -0.78 15.91
C ASP A 154 -8.74 -0.68 14.68
N LEU A 155 -8.17 -0.47 13.49
CA LEU A 155 -8.87 -0.46 12.19
C LEU A 155 -8.65 -1.76 11.39
N GLY A 156 -8.21 -2.84 12.05
CA GLY A 156 -8.12 -4.18 11.48
C GLY A 156 -6.84 -4.49 10.68
N GLY A 157 -5.80 -3.65 10.78
CA GLY A 157 -4.50 -3.90 10.15
C GLY A 157 -3.41 -4.41 11.09
N LEU A 158 -2.16 -4.40 10.62
CA LEU A 158 -0.98 -4.81 11.43
C LEU A 158 -0.22 -3.65 12.08
N GLY A 159 -0.61 -2.39 11.83
CA GLY A 159 -0.02 -1.20 12.46
C GLY A 159 1.46 -0.94 12.12
N LEU A 160 2.01 -1.51 11.04
CA LEU A 160 3.45 -1.47 10.78
C LEU A 160 3.95 -0.09 10.37
N SER A 161 5.03 0.33 11.03
CA SER A 161 5.83 1.49 10.63
C SER A 161 6.40 1.34 9.21
N ASN A 162 6.83 2.44 8.59
CA ASN A 162 7.43 2.42 7.25
C ASN A 162 8.66 1.49 7.16
N THR A 163 9.45 1.37 8.23
CA THR A 163 10.64 0.50 8.29
C THR A 163 10.25 -0.98 8.37
N GLN A 164 9.28 -1.34 9.22
CA GLN A 164 8.73 -2.69 9.30
C GLN A 164 8.08 -3.10 7.97
N TYR A 165 7.28 -2.20 7.38
CA TYR A 165 6.69 -2.37 6.05
C TYR A 165 7.76 -2.61 4.97
N ALA A 166 8.81 -1.79 4.93
CA ALA A 166 9.92 -1.97 3.99
C ALA A 166 10.59 -3.35 4.13
N ARG A 167 10.77 -3.85 5.36
CA ARG A 167 11.38 -5.17 5.59
C ARG A 167 10.53 -6.32 5.05
N LEU A 168 9.21 -6.23 5.13
CA LEU A 168 8.30 -7.25 4.56
C LEU A 168 8.19 -7.11 3.03
N VAL A 169 8.10 -5.89 2.50
CA VAL A 169 8.09 -5.61 1.06
C VAL A 169 9.37 -6.09 0.37
N GLU A 170 10.52 -6.06 1.06
CA GLU A 170 11.75 -6.69 0.59
C GLU A 170 11.60 -8.21 0.35
N ILE A 171 10.84 -8.92 1.19
CA ILE A 171 10.58 -10.35 1.01
C ILE A 171 9.73 -10.55 -0.24
N VAL A 172 8.63 -9.81 -0.37
CA VAL A 172 7.75 -9.91 -1.56
C VAL A 172 8.53 -9.63 -2.84
N GLY A 173 9.33 -8.56 -2.88
CA GLY A 173 10.16 -8.20 -4.03
C GLY A 173 11.31 -9.17 -4.34
N MET A 174 11.75 -9.97 -3.35
CA MET A 174 12.73 -11.06 -3.56
C MET A 174 12.12 -12.29 -4.25
N HIS A 175 10.82 -12.53 -4.09
CA HIS A 175 10.13 -13.73 -4.56
C HIS A 175 9.22 -13.49 -5.78
N ASP A 176 8.33 -12.51 -5.71
CA ASP A 176 7.31 -12.26 -6.73
C ASP A 176 6.92 -10.77 -6.83
N LEU A 177 7.44 -10.11 -7.87
CA LEU A 177 7.11 -8.71 -8.15
C LEU A 177 5.67 -8.52 -8.65
N ALA A 178 5.01 -9.52 -9.22
CA ALA A 178 3.63 -9.39 -9.70
C ALA A 178 2.63 -9.37 -8.53
N VAL A 179 2.85 -10.26 -7.54
CA VAL A 179 2.18 -10.19 -6.23
C VAL A 179 2.50 -8.87 -5.53
N GLY A 180 3.78 -8.46 -5.55
CA GLY A 180 4.23 -7.17 -5.00
C GLY A 180 3.52 -5.95 -5.57
N ILE A 181 3.30 -5.90 -6.89
CA ILE A 181 2.52 -4.82 -7.52
C ILE A 181 1.04 -4.92 -7.15
N THR A 182 0.45 -6.12 -7.05
CA THR A 182 -0.96 -6.30 -6.64
C THR A 182 -1.21 -5.73 -5.24
N LEU A 183 -0.37 -6.12 -4.27
CA LEU A 183 -0.43 -5.65 -2.88
C LEU A 183 -0.06 -4.16 -2.76
N GLY A 184 0.97 -3.70 -3.49
CA GLY A 184 1.42 -2.31 -3.48
C GLY A 184 0.42 -1.35 -4.12
N ALA A 185 -0.19 -1.74 -5.25
CA ALA A 185 -1.27 -0.98 -5.88
C ALA A 185 -2.46 -0.81 -4.94
N HIS A 186 -2.78 -1.83 -4.13
CA HIS A 186 -3.82 -1.75 -3.11
C HIS A 186 -3.44 -0.82 -1.95
N GLN A 187 -2.33 -1.04 -1.25
CA GLN A 187 -2.04 -0.35 0.02
C GLN A 187 -1.00 0.78 -0.03
N SER A 188 -0.01 0.71 -0.93
CA SER A 188 0.99 1.78 -1.06
C SER A 188 0.41 3.04 -1.70
N ILE A 189 -0.57 2.86 -2.61
CA ILE A 189 -1.23 3.96 -3.34
C ILE A 189 -2.77 3.89 -3.34
N GLY A 190 -3.38 2.71 -3.53
CA GLY A 190 -4.82 2.53 -3.79
C GLY A 190 -5.73 3.11 -2.72
N PHE A 191 -5.57 2.67 -1.47
CA PHE A 191 -6.24 3.26 -0.31
C PHE A 191 -5.36 4.17 0.53
N LYS A 192 -4.06 4.35 0.20
CA LYS A 192 -3.12 5.19 0.97
C LYS A 192 -3.64 6.62 1.17
N GLY A 193 -4.42 7.12 0.23
CA GLY A 193 -5.15 8.38 0.37
C GLY A 193 -6.05 8.44 1.62
N ILE A 194 -6.79 7.38 1.91
CA ILE A 194 -7.69 7.27 3.08
C ILE A 194 -6.88 7.30 4.38
N LEU A 195 -5.73 6.62 4.45
CA LEU A 195 -4.83 6.69 5.61
C LEU A 195 -4.32 8.12 5.88
N LEU A 196 -3.85 8.81 4.82
CA LEU A 196 -3.19 10.12 4.94
C LEU A 196 -4.15 11.31 5.05
N PHE A 197 -5.29 11.27 4.38
CA PHE A 197 -6.21 12.40 4.20
C PHE A 197 -7.67 12.07 4.54
N GLY A 198 -7.99 10.82 4.88
CA GLY A 198 -9.33 10.44 5.27
C GLY A 198 -9.73 11.02 6.63
N ASN A 199 -10.98 11.46 6.75
CA ASN A 199 -11.60 11.77 8.04
C ASN A 199 -11.84 10.47 8.84
N LYS A 200 -12.36 10.61 10.07
CA LYS A 200 -12.58 9.47 10.96
C LYS A 200 -13.58 8.48 10.36
N GLU A 201 -14.67 9.00 9.82
CA GLU A 201 -15.81 8.26 9.28
C GLU A 201 -15.40 7.44 8.04
N GLN A 202 -14.61 8.03 7.13
CA GLN A 202 -14.02 7.34 5.97
C GLN A 202 -13.05 6.24 6.41
N LYS A 203 -12.22 6.50 7.43
CA LYS A 203 -11.26 5.52 7.96
C LYS A 203 -11.97 4.32 8.56
N GLU A 204 -12.95 4.55 9.43
CA GLU A 204 -13.76 3.50 10.06
C GLU A 204 -14.60 2.73 9.04
N LYS A 205 -15.18 3.41 8.02
CA LYS A 205 -15.99 2.78 6.97
C LYS A 205 -15.18 1.85 6.06
N TYR A 206 -14.01 2.31 5.57
CA TYR A 206 -13.31 1.62 4.48
C TYR A 206 -12.13 0.75 4.95
N LEU A 207 -11.33 1.19 5.94
CA LEU A 207 -10.05 0.53 6.23
C LEU A 207 -10.15 -0.92 6.74
N PRO A 208 -11.15 -1.35 7.52
CA PRO A 208 -11.24 -2.74 7.97
C PRO A 208 -11.43 -3.76 6.83
N LYS A 209 -12.24 -3.43 5.82
CA LYS A 209 -12.48 -4.28 4.63
C LYS A 209 -11.31 -4.27 3.65
N LEU A 210 -10.58 -3.17 3.61
CA LEU A 210 -9.34 -3.05 2.86
C LEU A 210 -8.22 -3.87 3.52
N ALA A 211 -8.02 -3.74 4.83
CA ALA A 211 -6.95 -4.40 5.57
C ALA A 211 -7.04 -5.94 5.55
N SER A 212 -8.26 -6.46 5.61
CA SER A 212 -8.56 -7.90 5.47
C SER A 212 -8.49 -8.41 4.02
N GLY A 213 -8.46 -7.52 3.03
CA GLY A 213 -8.55 -7.88 1.61
C GLY A 213 -9.92 -8.41 1.17
N GLU A 214 -10.98 -8.20 1.96
CA GLU A 214 -12.38 -8.44 1.54
C GLU A 214 -12.71 -7.61 0.30
N THR A 215 -12.29 -6.33 0.31
CA THR A 215 -12.38 -5.42 -0.82
C THR A 215 -10.99 -4.98 -1.25
N LEU A 216 -10.67 -5.11 -2.54
CA LEU A 216 -9.41 -4.59 -3.09
C LEU A 216 -9.54 -3.12 -3.50
N ALA A 217 -8.39 -2.48 -3.66
CA ALA A 217 -8.29 -1.05 -3.97
C ALA A 217 -7.38 -0.78 -5.17
N ALA A 218 -7.70 0.30 -5.89
CA ALA A 218 -6.97 0.77 -7.04
C ALA A 218 -6.79 2.31 -7.02
N PHE A 219 -5.70 2.78 -7.63
CA PHE A 219 -5.34 4.20 -7.71
C PHE A 219 -5.60 4.72 -9.13
N CYS A 220 -6.61 5.57 -9.30
CA CYS A 220 -7.17 5.98 -10.59
C CYS A 220 -6.78 7.41 -10.98
N LEU A 221 -5.52 7.58 -11.40
CA LEU A 221 -4.97 8.85 -11.88
C LEU A 221 -4.85 8.90 -13.41
N THR A 222 -4.07 7.96 -13.97
CA THR A 222 -3.67 7.84 -15.38
C THR A 222 -4.81 7.91 -16.39
N GLU A 223 -4.59 8.60 -17.51
CA GLU A 223 -5.52 8.61 -18.65
C GLU A 223 -4.77 8.46 -19.98
N PRO A 224 -5.43 8.05 -21.09
CA PRO A 224 -4.77 7.89 -22.39
C PRO A 224 -4.04 9.15 -22.90
N ALA A 225 -4.46 10.33 -22.45
CA ALA A 225 -3.85 11.61 -22.79
C ALA A 225 -2.98 12.22 -21.67
N SER A 226 -2.88 11.57 -20.49
CA SER A 226 -2.33 12.17 -19.28
C SER A 226 -1.52 11.15 -18.47
N GLY A 227 -0.22 11.15 -18.76
CA GLY A 227 0.79 10.32 -18.13
C GLY A 227 1.58 11.05 -17.04
N SER A 228 2.82 11.42 -17.35
CA SER A 228 3.70 12.26 -16.51
C SER A 228 3.08 13.61 -16.17
N ASP A 229 2.36 14.22 -17.10
CA ASP A 229 1.53 15.40 -16.82
C ASP A 229 0.19 14.98 -16.19
N ALA A 230 0.25 14.69 -14.90
CA ALA A 230 -0.92 14.38 -14.08
C ALA A 230 -1.86 15.59 -13.85
N ALA A 231 -1.48 16.81 -14.24
CA ALA A 231 -2.36 17.99 -14.17
C ALA A 231 -3.28 18.09 -15.40
N SER A 232 -2.88 17.49 -16.52
CA SER A 232 -3.63 17.52 -17.79
C SER A 232 -4.91 16.66 -17.82
N ILE A 233 -5.15 15.80 -16.82
CA ILE A 233 -6.28 14.82 -16.80
C ILE A 233 -7.63 15.41 -17.21
N LYS A 234 -8.46 14.61 -17.87
CA LYS A 234 -9.74 14.99 -18.49
C LYS A 234 -10.97 14.40 -17.81
N THR A 235 -10.84 13.37 -16.96
CA THR A 235 -11.96 12.88 -16.14
C THR A 235 -12.55 14.03 -15.34
N THR A 236 -13.87 14.20 -15.41
CA THR A 236 -14.60 15.32 -14.78
C THR A 236 -15.40 14.85 -13.57
N ALA A 237 -15.68 15.77 -12.66
CA ALA A 237 -16.58 15.60 -11.52
C ALA A 237 -17.44 16.86 -11.37
N VAL A 238 -18.71 16.79 -11.77
CA VAL A 238 -19.63 17.94 -11.72
C VAL A 238 -20.49 17.86 -10.47
N ARG A 239 -20.51 18.92 -9.65
CA ARG A 239 -21.33 18.95 -8.43
C ARG A 239 -22.81 19.02 -8.79
N SER A 240 -23.62 18.17 -8.14
CA SER A 240 -25.07 18.16 -8.28
C SER A 240 -25.72 19.49 -7.85
N PRO A 241 -26.89 19.88 -8.41
CA PRO A 241 -27.60 21.09 -7.99
C PRO A 241 -28.00 21.11 -6.51
N CYS A 242 -28.30 19.95 -5.93
CA CYS A 242 -28.58 19.80 -4.50
C CYS A 242 -27.31 19.81 -3.62
N GLY A 243 -26.12 19.82 -4.21
CA GLY A 243 -24.83 19.90 -3.52
C GLY A 243 -24.36 18.62 -2.80
N GLN A 244 -25.19 17.56 -2.77
CA GLN A 244 -25.01 16.33 -1.98
C GLN A 244 -24.08 15.27 -2.61
N TYR A 245 -23.90 15.31 -3.93
CA TYR A 245 -23.03 14.38 -4.67
C TYR A 245 -22.34 15.06 -5.85
N PHE A 246 -21.31 14.42 -6.39
CA PHE A 246 -20.70 14.71 -7.68
C PHE A 246 -21.08 13.63 -8.70
N THR A 247 -21.22 14.02 -9.97
CA THR A 247 -21.36 13.09 -11.09
C THR A 247 -20.01 13.01 -11.80
N LEU A 248 -19.39 11.83 -11.79
CA LEU A 248 -18.09 11.59 -12.41
C LEU A 248 -18.25 10.98 -13.80
N ASN A 249 -17.47 11.49 -14.76
CA ASN A 249 -17.43 11.02 -16.14
C ASN A 249 -15.99 11.02 -16.67
N GLY A 250 -15.52 9.89 -17.21
CA GLY A 250 -14.20 9.76 -17.82
C GLY A 250 -13.70 8.32 -17.94
N GLY A 251 -12.47 8.17 -18.43
CA GLY A 251 -11.78 6.88 -18.57
C GLY A 251 -10.37 6.95 -18.00
N LYS A 252 -9.98 5.90 -17.30
CA LYS A 252 -8.64 5.70 -16.72
C LYS A 252 -7.99 4.49 -17.37
N ILE A 253 -6.70 4.56 -17.68
CA ILE A 253 -5.95 3.49 -18.38
C ILE A 253 -4.81 2.94 -17.52
N TRP A 254 -4.45 1.67 -17.72
CA TRP A 254 -3.38 0.98 -16.99
C TRP A 254 -3.51 1.05 -15.47
N ILE A 255 -4.74 0.87 -14.99
CA ILE A 255 -5.03 0.86 -13.55
C ILE A 255 -4.72 -0.52 -12.99
N SER A 256 -3.68 -0.59 -12.16
CA SER A 256 -3.38 -1.79 -11.36
C SER A 256 -4.55 -2.10 -10.44
N ASN A 257 -4.97 -3.37 -10.41
CA ASN A 257 -6.21 -3.85 -9.76
C ASN A 257 -7.52 -3.28 -10.34
N GLY A 258 -7.53 -2.59 -11.50
CA GLY A 258 -8.75 -1.97 -12.05
C GLY A 258 -9.92 -2.93 -12.28
N GLY A 259 -9.63 -4.18 -12.66
CA GLY A 259 -10.61 -5.27 -12.82
C GLY A 259 -10.81 -6.14 -11.58
N LEU A 260 -10.23 -5.79 -10.42
CA LEU A 260 -10.35 -6.53 -9.15
C LEU A 260 -10.80 -5.68 -7.97
N ALA A 261 -10.61 -4.36 -8.04
CA ALA A 261 -10.90 -3.43 -6.96
C ALA A 261 -12.38 -3.10 -6.87
N GLU A 262 -12.86 -2.97 -5.63
CA GLU A 262 -14.20 -2.44 -5.33
C GLU A 262 -14.13 -1.00 -4.83
N ILE A 263 -12.95 -0.55 -4.37
CA ILE A 263 -12.69 0.81 -3.89
C ILE A 263 -11.63 1.48 -4.78
N PHE A 264 -11.89 2.71 -5.23
CA PHE A 264 -10.99 3.46 -6.10
C PHE A 264 -10.69 4.83 -5.50
N THR A 265 -9.40 5.19 -5.40
CA THR A 265 -9.02 6.61 -5.21
C THR A 265 -8.95 7.25 -6.60
N VAL A 266 -10.01 7.96 -7.00
CA VAL A 266 -10.16 8.58 -8.32
C VAL A 266 -9.79 10.06 -8.27
N PHE A 267 -9.02 10.51 -9.27
CA PHE A 267 -8.70 11.92 -9.47
C PHE A 267 -9.46 12.47 -10.68
N ALA A 268 -10.23 13.54 -10.47
CA ALA A 268 -11.08 14.15 -11.49
C ALA A 268 -11.08 15.68 -11.37
N LYS A 269 -11.24 16.39 -12.49
CA LYS A 269 -11.41 17.84 -12.54
C LYS A 269 -12.80 18.25 -12.07
N THR A 270 -12.83 19.02 -10.99
CA THR A 270 -14.01 19.72 -10.48
C THR A 270 -13.97 21.18 -10.90
N PRO A 271 -15.00 21.71 -11.59
CA PRO A 271 -15.12 23.13 -11.86
C PRO A 271 -15.26 23.91 -10.56
N MET A 272 -14.37 24.88 -10.32
CA MET A 272 -14.38 25.72 -9.12
C MET A 272 -14.35 27.20 -9.47
N LYS A 273 -15.16 27.99 -8.78
CA LYS A 273 -15.07 29.45 -8.85
C LYS A 273 -13.89 29.94 -8.03
N ASP A 274 -12.99 30.71 -8.63
CA ASP A 274 -11.91 31.40 -7.94
C ASP A 274 -12.48 32.58 -7.15
N GLU A 275 -12.25 32.61 -5.83
CA GLU A 275 -12.85 33.61 -4.93
C GLU A 275 -12.34 35.04 -5.17
N LYS A 276 -11.15 35.20 -5.77
CA LYS A 276 -10.52 36.51 -5.98
C LYS A 276 -10.86 37.11 -7.34
N THR A 277 -10.94 36.28 -8.35
CA THR A 277 -11.15 36.69 -9.76
C THR A 277 -12.57 36.42 -10.26
N GLY A 278 -13.33 35.55 -9.59
CA GLY A 278 -14.66 35.12 -10.01
C GLY A 278 -14.67 34.14 -11.18
N GLU A 279 -13.51 33.83 -11.77
CA GLU A 279 -13.35 32.93 -12.91
C GLU A 279 -13.62 31.47 -12.52
N MET A 280 -14.20 30.70 -13.42
CA MET A 280 -14.29 29.24 -13.28
C MET A 280 -12.97 28.61 -13.72
N LYS A 281 -12.34 27.84 -12.84
CA LYS A 281 -11.10 27.09 -13.09
C LYS A 281 -11.27 25.66 -12.62
N ASP A 282 -10.92 24.71 -13.47
CA ASP A 282 -10.88 23.31 -13.09
C ASP A 282 -9.71 23.05 -12.16
N LYS A 283 -10.01 22.46 -11.00
CA LYS A 283 -9.01 21.92 -10.08
C LYS A 283 -9.25 20.43 -9.91
N ILE A 284 -8.18 19.67 -9.69
CA ILE A 284 -8.30 18.23 -9.44
C ILE A 284 -8.81 18.02 -8.01
N THR A 285 -9.84 17.19 -7.85
CA THR A 285 -10.32 16.68 -6.56
C THR A 285 -10.06 15.17 -6.51
N ALA A 286 -9.76 14.67 -5.31
CA ALA A 286 -9.64 13.24 -5.04
C ALA A 286 -10.95 12.71 -4.44
N PHE A 287 -11.37 11.53 -4.88
CA PHE A 287 -12.60 10.88 -4.46
C PHE A 287 -12.34 9.44 -4.07
N ILE A 288 -13.04 8.96 -3.05
CA ILE A 288 -13.24 7.53 -2.81
C ILE A 288 -14.46 7.13 -3.63
N VAL A 289 -14.30 6.21 -4.57
CA VAL A 289 -15.40 5.72 -5.41
C VAL A 289 -15.57 4.24 -5.13
N GLU A 290 -16.76 3.82 -4.76
CA GLU A 290 -17.11 2.40 -4.68
C GLU A 290 -17.62 1.93 -6.05
N ARG A 291 -17.29 0.71 -6.47
CA ARG A 291 -17.88 0.08 -7.67
C ARG A 291 -19.42 0.00 -7.55
N SER A 292 -19.90 -0.20 -6.33
CA SER A 292 -21.31 -0.28 -5.92
C SER A 292 -22.14 0.97 -6.29
N PHE A 293 -21.51 2.14 -6.49
CA PHE A 293 -22.21 3.39 -6.85
C PHE A 293 -22.84 3.37 -8.25
N GLY A 294 -22.51 2.36 -9.07
CA GLY A 294 -23.01 2.21 -10.43
C GLY A 294 -22.26 3.09 -11.44
N GLY A 295 -22.26 2.67 -12.72
CA GLY A 295 -21.51 3.35 -13.78
C GLY A 295 -20.00 3.11 -13.77
N VAL A 296 -19.48 2.31 -12.83
CA VAL A 296 -18.06 1.93 -12.72
C VAL A 296 -17.83 0.58 -13.39
N THR A 297 -17.24 0.60 -14.59
CA THR A 297 -16.91 -0.62 -15.35
C THR A 297 -15.40 -0.68 -15.64
N HIS A 298 -14.92 -1.81 -16.18
CA HIS A 298 -13.50 -1.98 -16.50
C HIS A 298 -13.30 -2.75 -17.81
N GLY A 299 -12.16 -2.54 -18.44
CA GLY A 299 -11.71 -3.32 -19.60
C GLY A 299 -11.23 -4.73 -19.22
N PRO A 300 -10.89 -5.58 -20.21
CA PRO A 300 -10.19 -6.83 -19.96
C PRO A 300 -8.78 -6.59 -19.37
N PRO A 301 -8.17 -7.60 -18.73
CA PRO A 301 -6.78 -7.50 -18.28
C PRO A 301 -5.79 -7.33 -19.45
N GLU A 302 -4.92 -6.34 -19.34
CA GLU A 302 -3.93 -5.95 -20.35
C GLU A 302 -2.80 -6.99 -20.48
N LYS A 303 -2.50 -7.36 -21.74
CA LYS A 303 -1.35 -8.21 -22.08
C LYS A 303 -0.06 -7.42 -22.02
N LYS A 304 0.92 -7.92 -21.25
CA LYS A 304 2.15 -7.19 -20.89
C LYS A 304 3.36 -8.10 -20.80
N MET A 305 4.54 -7.51 -20.97
CA MET A 305 5.83 -8.22 -21.01
C MET A 305 6.15 -9.02 -19.72
N GLY A 306 5.81 -8.45 -18.57
CA GLY A 306 6.13 -9.02 -17.25
C GLY A 306 5.15 -8.52 -16.18
N ILE A 307 5.40 -8.88 -14.92
CA ILE A 307 4.47 -8.72 -13.79
C ILE A 307 3.04 -9.17 -14.13
N LYS A 308 2.90 -10.21 -14.96
CA LYS A 308 1.64 -10.54 -15.64
C LYS A 308 0.49 -10.82 -14.69
N ALA A 309 0.79 -11.50 -13.58
CA ALA A 309 -0.16 -11.84 -12.52
C ALA A 309 -0.83 -10.64 -11.83
N SER A 310 -0.22 -9.45 -11.94
CA SER A 310 -0.85 -8.20 -11.51
C SER A 310 -1.94 -7.80 -12.50
N ASN A 311 -3.17 -7.66 -12.02
CA ASN A 311 -4.25 -7.14 -12.85
C ASN A 311 -3.93 -5.70 -13.28
N THR A 312 -4.13 -5.41 -14.56
CA THR A 312 -3.99 -4.07 -15.14
C THR A 312 -5.12 -3.92 -16.14
N ALA A 313 -5.97 -2.90 -15.99
CA ALA A 313 -7.14 -2.72 -16.85
C ALA A 313 -7.44 -1.22 -17.05
N GLU A 314 -8.23 -0.91 -18.09
CA GLU A 314 -8.96 0.34 -18.14
C GLU A 314 -10.09 0.35 -17.10
N VAL A 315 -10.44 1.52 -16.58
CA VAL A 315 -11.60 1.74 -15.71
C VAL A 315 -12.42 2.89 -16.28
N TYR A 316 -13.69 2.65 -16.57
CA TYR A 316 -14.60 3.63 -17.14
C TYR A 316 -15.58 4.11 -16.08
N LEU A 317 -15.85 5.41 -16.08
CA LEU A 317 -16.75 6.10 -15.18
C LEU A 317 -17.83 6.76 -16.04
N ASP A 318 -19.03 6.19 -16.05
CA ASP A 318 -20.20 6.72 -16.76
C ASP A 318 -21.25 7.18 -15.74
N ASN A 319 -21.40 8.51 -15.61
CA ASN A 319 -22.37 9.18 -14.74
C ASN A 319 -22.39 8.70 -13.28
N VAL A 320 -21.22 8.29 -12.76
CA VAL A 320 -21.05 7.73 -11.41
C VAL A 320 -21.40 8.77 -10.36
N ARG A 321 -22.39 8.47 -9.50
CA ARG A 321 -22.82 9.37 -8.43
C ARG A 321 -22.00 9.13 -7.17
N VAL A 322 -21.05 10.02 -6.91
CA VAL A 322 -20.16 9.95 -5.74
C VAL A 322 -20.68 10.90 -4.65
N PRO A 323 -21.09 10.40 -3.48
CA PRO A 323 -21.51 11.22 -2.35
C PRO A 323 -20.47 12.27 -1.90
N LEU A 324 -20.92 13.39 -1.33
CA LEU A 324 -20.04 14.48 -0.89
C LEU A 324 -19.07 14.05 0.23
N ASP A 325 -19.51 13.15 1.12
CA ASP A 325 -18.70 12.56 2.20
C ASP A 325 -17.59 11.62 1.67
N CYS A 326 -17.59 11.30 0.38
CA CYS A 326 -16.56 10.52 -0.29
C CYS A 326 -15.50 11.38 -1.00
N VAL A 327 -15.54 12.71 -0.85
CA VAL A 327 -14.41 13.59 -1.20
C VAL A 327 -13.25 13.33 -0.24
N LEU A 328 -12.06 13.10 -0.78
CA LEU A 328 -10.87 12.79 -0.01
C LEU A 328 -9.98 14.03 0.13
N GLY A 329 -9.93 14.58 1.35
CA GLY A 329 -9.29 15.86 1.63
C GLY A 329 -10.16 17.05 1.18
N GLU A 330 -9.54 18.06 0.57
CA GLU A 330 -10.22 19.30 0.16
C GLU A 330 -10.64 19.26 -1.32
N VAL A 331 -11.80 19.84 -1.64
CA VAL A 331 -12.22 20.07 -3.03
C VAL A 331 -11.22 21.00 -3.73
N GLY A 332 -10.69 20.56 -4.86
CA GLY A 332 -9.60 21.20 -5.59
C GLY A 332 -8.19 20.92 -5.05
N GLY A 333 -8.06 20.20 -3.94
CA GLY A 333 -6.79 19.79 -3.33
C GLY A 333 -6.23 18.46 -3.84
N GLY A 334 -6.94 17.77 -4.75
CA GLY A 334 -6.66 16.42 -5.20
C GLY A 334 -5.30 16.22 -5.85
N PHE A 335 -4.74 17.22 -6.54
CA PHE A 335 -3.37 17.12 -7.08
C PHE A 335 -2.33 17.00 -5.97
N LYS A 336 -2.50 17.75 -4.86
CA LYS A 336 -1.64 17.65 -3.67
C LYS A 336 -1.81 16.28 -3.00
N VAL A 337 -3.03 15.75 -2.95
CA VAL A 337 -3.31 14.39 -2.44
C VAL A 337 -2.57 13.33 -3.29
N ALA A 338 -2.69 13.38 -4.62
CA ALA A 338 -1.98 12.47 -5.54
C ALA A 338 -0.46 12.49 -5.33
N MET A 339 0.14 13.69 -5.30
CA MET A 339 1.59 13.83 -5.13
C MET A 339 2.07 13.34 -3.76
N ASN A 340 1.31 13.55 -2.69
CA ASN A 340 1.67 13.04 -1.35
C ASN A 340 1.55 11.52 -1.26
N ILE A 341 0.52 10.90 -1.87
CA ILE A 341 0.39 9.45 -1.97
C ILE A 341 1.59 8.85 -2.71
N LEU A 342 1.90 9.38 -3.91
CA LEU A 342 3.02 8.91 -4.73
C LEU A 342 4.40 9.17 -4.09
N ASN A 343 4.54 10.20 -3.28
CA ASN A 343 5.76 10.44 -2.51
C ASN A 343 5.88 9.48 -1.32
N ASN A 344 4.79 9.28 -0.56
CA ASN A 344 4.75 8.39 0.59
C ASN A 344 5.00 6.92 0.19
N GLY A 345 4.42 6.44 -0.92
CA GLY A 345 4.64 5.06 -1.39
C GLY A 345 6.03 4.80 -2.01
N ARG A 346 6.79 5.85 -2.35
CA ARG A 346 7.98 5.74 -3.21
C ARG A 346 9.10 4.88 -2.63
N PHE A 347 9.31 4.92 -1.31
CA PHE A 347 10.36 4.13 -0.66
C PHE A 347 10.12 2.62 -0.76
N GLY A 348 8.85 2.18 -0.83
CA GLY A 348 8.48 0.77 -0.93
C GLY A 348 9.02 0.11 -2.20
N MET A 349 9.14 0.86 -3.30
CA MET A 349 9.75 0.37 -4.54
C MET A 349 11.25 0.08 -4.37
N ALA A 350 11.99 0.95 -3.68
CA ALA A 350 13.39 0.71 -3.37
C ALA A 350 13.58 -0.51 -2.44
N ALA A 351 12.68 -0.69 -1.48
CA ALA A 351 12.68 -1.87 -0.60
C ALA A 351 12.39 -3.17 -1.37
N ALA A 352 11.39 -3.19 -2.25
CA ALA A 352 11.08 -4.35 -3.09
C ALA A 352 12.27 -4.73 -4.00
N LEU A 353 12.84 -3.74 -4.68
CA LEU A 353 13.96 -3.94 -5.62
C LEU A 353 15.27 -4.31 -4.90
N SER A 354 15.49 -3.86 -3.65
CA SER A 354 16.54 -4.39 -2.76
C SER A 354 16.41 -5.91 -2.63
N GLY A 355 15.19 -6.39 -2.37
CA GLY A 355 14.84 -7.81 -2.32
C GLY A 355 15.13 -8.53 -3.64
N THR A 356 14.69 -7.97 -4.76
CA THR A 356 14.95 -8.53 -6.10
C THR A 356 16.45 -8.63 -6.38
N MET A 357 17.25 -7.63 -6.01
CA MET A 357 18.70 -7.65 -6.16
C MET A 357 19.38 -8.70 -5.24
N LYS A 358 18.87 -8.90 -4.02
CA LYS A 358 19.34 -9.97 -3.11
C LYS A 358 18.98 -11.37 -3.62
N GLY A 359 17.79 -11.56 -4.19
CA GLY A 359 17.34 -12.84 -4.74
C GLY A 359 18.02 -13.22 -6.05
N SER A 360 18.26 -12.24 -6.94
CA SER A 360 18.97 -12.42 -8.21
C SER A 360 20.49 -12.49 -8.06
N SER A 361 21.05 -11.95 -6.97
CA SER A 361 22.42 -12.21 -6.60
C SER A 361 22.60 -13.72 -6.40
N PRO A 362 23.58 -14.37 -7.07
CA PRO A 362 23.78 -15.79 -6.91
C PRO A 362 24.22 -16.07 -5.47
N ARG A 363 23.29 -16.59 -4.67
CA ARG A 363 23.63 -17.32 -3.44
C ARG A 363 24.76 -18.29 -3.82
N PRO A 364 25.78 -18.50 -2.97
CA PRO A 364 26.86 -19.45 -3.23
C PRO A 364 26.33 -20.90 -3.14
N ARG A 365 25.45 -21.27 -4.07
CA ARG A 365 25.13 -22.66 -4.38
C ARG A 365 26.45 -23.31 -4.75
N ILE A 366 26.73 -24.42 -4.06
CA ILE A 366 27.63 -25.44 -4.55
C ILE A 366 26.99 -25.94 -5.85
N MET A 367 27.40 -25.36 -6.98
CA MET A 367 27.07 -25.92 -8.28
C MET A 367 27.61 -27.36 -8.30
N PRO A 368 26.79 -28.39 -8.53
CA PRO A 368 27.34 -29.68 -8.93
C PRO A 368 28.18 -29.46 -10.21
N PRO A 369 29.33 -30.14 -10.35
CA PRO A 369 30.32 -29.80 -11.38
C PRO A 369 29.90 -30.31 -12.76
N THR A 370 28.94 -29.63 -13.39
CA THR A 370 28.44 -29.96 -14.74
C THR A 370 28.70 -28.85 -15.77
N GLY A 371 29.22 -27.70 -15.34
CA GLY A 371 29.62 -26.57 -16.18
C GLY A 371 31.13 -26.37 -16.26
N LEU A 372 31.88 -27.39 -16.72
CA LEU A 372 33.34 -27.34 -16.87
C LEU A 372 33.75 -26.67 -18.20
N SER A 373 33.66 -25.34 -18.28
CA SER A 373 34.42 -24.59 -19.29
C SER A 373 35.84 -24.32 -18.77
N SER A 374 36.84 -24.94 -19.40
CA SER A 374 38.28 -24.74 -19.12
C SER A 374 38.75 -24.97 -17.67
N GLY A 375 38.35 -26.09 -17.05
CA GLY A 375 39.08 -26.69 -15.90
C GLY A 375 39.10 -25.91 -14.58
N THR A 376 38.46 -24.74 -14.48
CA THR A 376 38.50 -23.86 -13.30
C THR A 376 37.11 -23.36 -12.91
N ARG A 377 36.87 -23.12 -11.62
CA ARG A 377 35.61 -22.54 -11.15
C ARG A 377 35.38 -21.16 -11.79
N SER A 378 34.15 -20.88 -12.20
CA SER A 378 33.77 -19.58 -12.77
C SER A 378 34.13 -18.38 -11.88
N THR A 379 34.09 -18.55 -10.54
CA THR A 379 34.44 -17.54 -9.53
C THR A 379 35.94 -17.19 -9.44
N THR A 380 36.81 -17.96 -10.10
CA THR A 380 38.26 -17.70 -10.18
C THR A 380 38.66 -16.88 -11.41
N LEU A 381 37.78 -16.70 -12.40
CA LEU A 381 38.06 -15.90 -13.60
C LEU A 381 38.05 -14.39 -13.30
N GLY A 382 39.11 -13.69 -13.70
CA GLY A 382 39.25 -12.24 -13.48
C GLY A 382 38.11 -11.40 -14.09
N ARG A 383 37.44 -11.88 -15.15
CA ARG A 383 36.24 -11.23 -15.72
C ARG A 383 34.99 -11.38 -14.85
N SER A 384 34.77 -12.54 -14.21
CA SER A 384 33.64 -12.69 -13.27
C SER A 384 33.90 -11.89 -12.01
N ARG A 385 35.10 -11.96 -11.43
CA ARG A 385 35.54 -11.10 -10.31
C ARG A 385 35.46 -9.61 -10.62
N ARG A 386 35.77 -9.16 -11.84
CA ARG A 386 35.52 -7.76 -12.23
C ARG A 386 34.03 -7.46 -12.42
N ARG A 387 33.16 -8.40 -12.79
CA ARG A 387 31.71 -8.17 -12.73
C ARG A 387 31.19 -8.03 -11.29
N TRP A 388 31.89 -8.61 -10.31
CA TRP A 388 31.61 -8.46 -8.87
C TRP A 388 32.21 -7.18 -8.25
N HIS A 389 33.45 -6.83 -8.59
CA HIS A 389 34.14 -5.64 -8.04
C HIS A 389 33.94 -4.35 -8.86
N ALA A 390 33.58 -4.47 -10.13
CA ALA A 390 33.15 -3.36 -10.99
C ALA A 390 31.64 -3.45 -11.25
N TRP A 391 30.88 -3.56 -10.15
CA TRP A 391 29.87 -2.54 -9.88
C TRP A 391 30.59 -1.35 -9.24
N PRO A 392 31.06 -0.35 -10.02
CA PRO A 392 31.66 0.82 -9.42
C PRO A 392 30.56 1.63 -8.75
N CYS A 393 30.80 2.14 -7.55
CA CYS A 393 29.96 3.17 -6.92
C CYS A 393 30.10 4.54 -7.63
N SER A 394 30.35 4.51 -8.94
CA SER A 394 30.92 5.61 -9.74
C SER A 394 30.68 5.40 -11.24
N THR A 395 29.50 4.92 -11.63
CA THR A 395 28.97 5.14 -12.99
C THR A 395 27.43 5.07 -13.07
N MET A 396 26.73 5.58 -12.06
CA MET A 396 25.43 6.20 -12.34
C MET A 396 25.71 7.47 -13.15
N SER A 397 25.77 7.30 -14.48
CA SER A 397 25.71 8.44 -15.40
C SER A 397 24.44 9.23 -15.09
N LEU A 398 24.57 10.54 -14.93
CA LEU A 398 23.50 11.46 -14.53
C LEU A 398 22.44 11.70 -15.66
N SER A 399 22.23 10.69 -16.51
CA SER A 399 21.49 10.78 -17.79
C SER A 399 20.41 9.71 -17.97
N LEU A 400 20.08 8.95 -16.92
CA LEU A 400 18.87 8.13 -16.86
C LEU A 400 18.08 8.48 -15.61
N TRP A 401 17.35 9.60 -15.68
CA TRP A 401 16.14 9.79 -14.88
C TRP A 401 15.03 8.99 -15.56
N PRO A 402 14.55 7.87 -14.99
CA PRO A 402 13.17 7.49 -15.17
C PRO A 402 12.34 8.47 -14.33
N THR A 403 12.02 9.63 -14.91
CA THR A 403 10.71 10.21 -14.60
C THR A 403 9.71 9.08 -14.78
N TRP A 404 8.94 8.79 -13.73
CA TRP A 404 7.73 7.97 -13.87
C TRP A 404 6.70 8.81 -14.63
N SER A 405 6.95 8.96 -15.93
CA SER A 405 5.91 9.04 -16.94
C SER A 405 5.06 7.81 -16.73
N VAL A 406 3.90 8.00 -16.12
CA VAL A 406 2.96 6.90 -16.01
C VAL A 406 2.54 6.57 -17.45
N GLY A 407 2.79 5.35 -17.89
CA GLY A 407 2.61 4.94 -19.29
C GLY A 407 3.80 5.21 -20.23
N THR A 408 4.91 4.47 -20.10
CA THR A 408 5.89 4.34 -21.20
C THR A 408 6.70 3.03 -21.19
N TRP A 409 6.02 1.89 -20.98
CA TRP A 409 6.49 0.58 -21.42
C TRP A 409 5.29 -0.19 -21.95
N ILE A 410 5.48 -0.97 -23.03
CA ILE A 410 4.45 -1.64 -23.86
C ILE A 410 3.84 -0.73 -24.93
N ALA A 411 4.47 -0.74 -26.11
CA ALA A 411 3.80 -0.72 -27.41
C ALA A 411 4.78 -1.21 -28.48
N GLU A 412 4.51 -2.38 -29.06
CA GLU A 412 5.06 -2.74 -30.37
C GLU A 412 4.27 -1.92 -31.41
N PRO A 413 4.90 -1.28 -32.41
CA PRO A 413 4.19 -0.36 -33.30
C PRO A 413 3.26 -1.12 -34.26
N GLN A 414 1.98 -1.25 -33.89
CA GLN A 414 0.95 -1.66 -34.83
C GLN A 414 0.68 -0.53 -35.83
N ASN A 415 1.10 -0.76 -37.08
CA ASN A 415 0.77 0.09 -38.21
C ASN A 415 -0.75 0.08 -38.45
N PHE A 416 -1.41 1.19 -38.14
CA PHE A 416 -2.75 1.45 -38.66
C PHE A 416 -2.66 1.90 -40.13
N ARG A 417 -3.47 1.27 -40.98
CA ARG A 417 -3.89 1.75 -42.31
C ARG A 417 -5.36 2.11 -42.23
#